data_AF-A0AAW8L7A6-F1
#
_entry.id   AF-A0AAW8L7A6-F1
#
_cell.length_a   1.000
_cell.length_b   1.000
_cell.length_c   1.000
_cell.angle_alpha   90.00
_cell.angle_beta   90.00
_cell.angle_gamma   90.00
#
_symmetry.space_group_name_H-M   'P 1'
#
loop_
_entity.id
_entity.type
_entity.pdbx_description
1 polymer ?
#
loop_
_entity_poly.entity_id
_entity_poly.type
_entity_poly.pdbx_seq_one_letter_code
_entity_poly.pdbx_strand_id
1 'polypeptide(L)'
;GVHLGQSDGEITDAKLQLPEGVIIGRTCLNSLELAQKAIADGATYIAFGAVYATSTKPEAGNVGIEVIKQAAAQYDVPICAIGGLTVEN
;
A
#
# COMPACT_ATOMS: atom_id res chain seq x y z
N GLY A 1 -5.91 3.98 -13.44
CA GLY A 1 -5.26 4.09 -12.13
C GLY A 1 -3.86 3.54 -12.21
N VAL A 2 -3.01 3.86 -11.24
CA VAL A 2 -1.66 3.30 -11.11
C VAL A 2 -1.44 2.81 -9.68
N HIS A 3 -0.55 1.84 -9.51
CA HIS A 3 -0.04 1.42 -8.21
C HIS A 3 1.47 1.54 -8.23
N LEU A 4 2.05 2.27 -7.28
CA LEU A 4 3.48 2.49 -7.19
C LEU A 4 4.07 1.68 -6.03
N GLY A 5 5.08 0.88 -6.35
CA GLY A 5 6.02 0.33 -5.38
C GLY A 5 6.98 1.40 -4.86
N GLN A 6 7.80 1.04 -3.87
CA GLN A 6 8.73 1.99 -3.25
C GLN A 6 9.84 2.48 -4.20
N SER A 7 10.11 1.73 -5.27
CA SER A 7 11.10 2.04 -6.31
C SER A 7 10.53 2.78 -7.53
N ASP A 8 9.21 2.97 -7.61
CA ASP A 8 8.54 3.31 -8.87
C ASP A 8 8.34 4.83 -9.05
N GLY A 9 9.03 5.64 -8.25
CA GLY A 9 8.91 7.10 -8.23
C GLY A 9 7.91 7.63 -7.21
N GLU A 10 7.68 8.95 -7.23
CA GLU A 10 6.84 9.67 -6.27
C GLU A 10 5.39 9.80 -6.74
N ILE A 11 4.45 9.81 -5.79
CA ILE A 11 3.01 9.99 -6.07
C ILE A 11 2.74 11.37 -6.68
N THR A 12 3.47 12.39 -6.24
CA THR A 12 3.34 13.76 -6.75
C THR A 12 3.64 13.83 -8.25
N ASP A 13 4.64 13.09 -8.72
CA ASP A 13 5.00 13.05 -10.13
C ASP A 13 3.94 12.35 -10.97
N ALA A 14 3.37 11.26 -10.44
CA ALA A 14 2.25 10.56 -11.07
C ALA A 14 1.01 11.48 -11.18
N LYS A 15 0.71 12.27 -10.13
CA LYS A 15 -0.41 13.23 -10.14
C LYS A 15 -0.24 14.33 -11.18
N LEU A 16 0.99 14.77 -11.46
CA LEU A 16 1.25 15.79 -12.48
C LEU A 16 1.07 15.26 -13.92
N GLN A 17 1.24 13.95 -14.12
CA GLN A 17 1.16 13.32 -15.44
C GLN A 17 -0.20 12.72 -15.76
N LEU A 18 -0.99 12.40 -14.73
CA LEU A 18 -2.27 11.73 -14.87
C LEU A 18 -3.45 12.73 -14.83
N PRO A 19 -4.56 12.42 -15.52
CA PRO A 19 -5.80 13.19 -15.37
C PRO A 19 -6.28 13.24 -13.91
N GLU A 20 -7.07 14.27 -13.59
CA GLU A 20 -7.71 14.40 -12.28
C GLU A 20 -8.66 13.22 -11.99
N GLY A 21 -8.76 12.83 -10.71
CA GLY A 21 -9.65 11.75 -10.27
C GLY A 21 -9.14 10.33 -10.52
N VAL A 22 -7.90 10.17 -11.03
CA VAL A 22 -7.30 8.85 -11.24
C VAL A 22 -6.94 8.19 -9.90
N ILE A 23 -7.27 6.91 -9.76
CA ILE A 23 -6.88 6.07 -8.62
C ILE A 23 -5.36 5.88 -8.62
N ILE A 24 -4.70 6.27 -7.52
CA ILE A 24 -3.27 6.08 -7.27
C ILE A 24 -3.11 5.29 -5.97
N GLY A 25 -2.43 4.14 -6.04
CA GLY A 25 -2.09 3.32 -4.88
C GLY A 25 -0.61 3.36 -4.53
N ARG A 26 -0.28 3.14 -3.26
CA ARG A 26 1.11 3.00 -2.80
C ARG A 26 1.31 1.75 -1.95
N THR A 27 2.38 1.01 -2.21
CA THR A 27 2.86 -0.05 -1.31
C THR A 27 3.49 0.59 -0.06
N CYS A 28 2.99 0.31 1.13
CA CYS A 28 3.47 0.84 2.41
C CYS A 28 4.22 -0.20 3.27
N LEU A 29 4.41 -1.42 2.76
CA LEU A 29 5.09 -2.53 3.44
C LEU A 29 4.47 -2.79 4.83
N ASN A 30 5.25 -2.65 5.91
CA ASN A 30 4.81 -2.75 7.31
C ASN A 30 4.89 -1.41 8.06
N SER A 31 4.75 -0.27 7.36
CA SER A 31 5.02 1.04 7.97
C SER A 31 3.82 1.98 7.88
N LEU A 32 3.32 2.39 9.05
CA LEU A 32 2.33 3.47 9.18
C LEU A 32 2.90 4.82 8.77
N GLU A 33 4.20 5.05 8.94
CA GLU A 33 4.86 6.28 8.49
C GLU A 33 4.80 6.39 6.95
N LEU A 34 5.08 5.28 6.25
CA LEU A 34 4.95 5.24 4.79
C LEU A 34 3.50 5.43 4.35
N ALA A 35 2.53 4.91 5.10
CA ALA A 35 1.11 5.13 4.84
C ALA A 35 0.72 6.60 5.01
N GLN A 36 1.11 7.22 6.13
CA GLN A 36 0.84 8.63 6.39
C GLN A 36 1.45 9.52 5.30
N LYS A 37 2.70 9.27 4.91
CA LYS A 37 3.34 9.99 3.80
C LYS A 37 2.59 9.79 2.49
N ALA A 38 2.26 8.55 2.14
CA ALA A 38 1.53 8.26 0.90
C ALA A 38 0.18 9.00 0.84
N ILE A 39 -0.57 9.02 1.94
CA ILE A 39 -1.84 9.75 2.04
C ILE A 39 -1.61 11.25 1.86
N ALA A 40 -0.61 11.82 2.55
CA ALA A 40 -0.27 13.24 2.44
C ALA A 40 0.15 13.62 1.01
N ASP A 41 0.85 12.73 0.30
CA ASP A 41 1.25 12.91 -1.09
C ASP A 41 0.07 12.71 -2.09
N GLY A 42 -1.07 12.22 -1.61
CA GLY A 42 -2.31 12.10 -2.36
C GLY A 42 -2.62 10.70 -2.88
N ALA A 43 -2.11 9.65 -2.24
CA ALA A 43 -2.57 8.28 -2.49
C ALA A 43 -4.08 8.17 -2.26
N THR A 44 -4.77 7.55 -3.21
CA THR A 44 -6.20 7.25 -3.10
C THR A 44 -6.47 5.95 -2.33
N TYR A 45 -5.47 5.07 -2.24
CA TYR A 45 -5.47 3.90 -1.37
C TYR A 45 -4.04 3.48 -1.01
N ILE A 46 -3.90 2.72 0.07
CA ILE A 46 -2.61 2.21 0.54
C ILE A 46 -2.63 0.69 0.63
N ALA A 47 -1.49 0.05 0.40
CA ALA A 47 -1.37 -1.41 0.45
C ALA A 47 -0.29 -1.86 1.43
N PHE A 48 -0.61 -2.83 2.28
CA PHE A 48 0.34 -3.44 3.22
C PHE A 48 0.62 -4.88 2.82
N GLY A 49 1.89 -5.28 2.85
CA GLY A 49 2.30 -6.62 2.43
C GLY A 49 3.82 -6.85 2.47
N ALA A 50 4.26 -8.12 2.43
CA ALA A 50 3.42 -9.31 2.29
C ALA A 50 2.75 -9.72 3.63
N VAL A 51 1.42 -9.89 3.65
CA VAL A 51 0.70 -10.24 4.89
C VAL A 51 1.08 -11.64 5.38
N TYR A 52 1.23 -12.57 4.44
CA TYR A 52 1.78 -13.90 4.67
C TYR A 52 2.95 -14.15 3.71
N ALA A 53 3.85 -15.05 4.09
CA ALA A 53 4.98 -15.43 3.24
C ALA A 53 4.48 -16.01 1.91
N THR A 54 5.16 -15.66 0.81
CA THR A 54 4.83 -16.14 -0.55
C THR A 54 6.08 -16.47 -1.34
N SER A 55 5.98 -17.46 -2.23
CA SER A 55 7.05 -17.83 -3.15
C SER A 55 7.24 -16.85 -4.31
N THR A 56 6.27 -15.96 -4.57
CA THR A 56 6.35 -15.00 -5.68
C THR A 56 7.35 -13.87 -5.38
N LYS A 57 7.49 -13.49 -4.11
CA LYS A 57 8.45 -12.50 -3.61
C LYS A 57 8.95 -12.92 -2.23
N PRO A 58 9.93 -13.83 -2.15
CA PRO A 58 10.46 -14.34 -0.88
C PRO A 58 11.06 -13.24 0.01
N GLU A 59 11.51 -12.14 -0.59
CA GLU A 59 12.04 -10.96 0.08
C GLU A 59 10.95 -10.08 0.71
N ALA A 60 9.69 -10.24 0.29
CA ALA A 60 8.57 -9.54 0.89
C ALA A 60 8.28 -10.21 2.25
N GLY A 61 8.84 -9.62 3.31
CA GLY A 61 8.70 -10.12 4.68
C GLY A 61 7.25 -10.29 5.14
N ASN A 62 7.06 -10.97 6.27
CA ASN A 62 5.74 -11.17 6.88
C ASN A 62 5.36 -9.95 7.74
N VAL A 63 4.47 -9.11 7.23
CA VAL A 63 4.03 -7.89 7.93
C VAL A 63 2.92 -8.15 8.94
N GLY A 64 2.20 -9.26 8.79
CA GLY A 64 1.05 -9.61 9.62
C GLY A 64 -0.12 -8.65 9.49
N ILE A 65 -1.23 -8.96 10.15
CA ILE A 65 -2.47 -8.18 10.05
C ILE A 65 -2.52 -6.96 10.99
N GLU A 66 -1.63 -6.90 11.98
CA GLU A 66 -1.69 -5.86 13.03
C GLU A 66 -1.48 -4.45 12.48
N VAL A 67 -0.57 -4.26 11.52
CA VAL A 67 -0.37 -2.96 10.86
C VAL A 67 -1.61 -2.52 10.08
N ILE A 68 -2.34 -3.47 9.48
CA ILE A 68 -3.57 -3.20 8.74
C ILE A 68 -4.67 -2.75 9.71
N LYS A 69 -4.81 -3.40 10.86
CA LYS A 69 -5.77 -2.99 11.90
C LYS A 69 -5.48 -1.59 12.43
N GLN A 70 -4.19 -1.29 12.68
CA GLN A 70 -3.77 0.04 13.13
C GLN A 70 -4.07 1.10 12.07
N ALA A 71 -3.72 0.83 10.81
CA ALA A 71 -4.01 1.72 9.69
C ALA A 71 -5.52 1.95 9.51
N ALA A 72 -6.34 0.90 9.61
CA ALA A 72 -7.79 0.98 9.48
C ALA A 72 -8.46 1.78 10.62
N ALA A 73 -7.82 1.84 11.79
CA ALA A 73 -8.27 2.68 12.89
C ALA A 73 -7.82 4.15 12.77
N GLN A 74 -6.80 4.43 11.96
CA GLN A 74 -6.15 5.74 11.87
C GLN A 74 -6.49 6.52 10.59
N TYR A 75 -6.81 5.84 9.49
CA TYR A 75 -6.96 6.46 8.17
C TYR A 75 -8.30 6.12 7.52
N ASP A 76 -8.87 7.10 6.82
CA ASP A 76 -10.15 6.94 6.11
C ASP A 76 -9.99 6.47 4.65
N VAL A 77 -8.75 6.37 4.14
CA VAL A 77 -8.50 5.87 2.78
C VAL A 77 -8.68 4.35 2.72
N PRO A 78 -9.12 3.78 1.58
CA PRO A 78 -9.14 2.34 1.39
C PRO A 78 -7.77 1.69 1.64
N ILE A 79 -7.79 0.53 2.30
CA ILE A 79 -6.61 -0.25 2.63
C ILE A 79 -6.68 -1.60 1.92
N CYS A 80 -5.60 -1.98 1.25
CA CYS A 80 -5.46 -3.26 0.57
C CYS A 80 -4.44 -4.14 1.30
N ALA A 81 -4.83 -5.38 1.60
CA ALA A 81 -3.92 -6.42 2.06
C ALA A 81 -3.36 -7.17 0.84
N ILE A 82 -2.05 -7.41 0.80
CA ILE A 82 -1.43 -8.15 -0.30
C ILE A 82 -0.32 -9.09 0.18
N GLY A 83 -0.16 -10.23 -0.51
CA GLY A 83 0.94 -11.17 -0.32
C GLY A 83 0.58 -12.36 0.57
N GLY A 84 0.64 -13.55 -0.02
CA GLY A 84 0.42 -14.84 0.65
C GLY A 84 -1.03 -15.12 1.08
N LEU A 85 -1.99 -14.34 0.60
CA LEU A 85 -3.42 -14.53 0.87
C LEU A 85 -3.98 -15.73 0.10
N THR A 86 -4.81 -16.55 0.76
CA THR A 86 -5.60 -17.63 0.15
C THR A 86 -7.08 -17.43 0.49
N VAL A 87 -7.96 -18.38 0.16
CA VAL A 87 -9.37 -18.28 0.58
C VAL A 87 -9.53 -18.57 2.07
N GLU A 88 -8.56 -19.29 2.64
CA GLU A 88 -8.54 -19.78 4.01
C GLU A 88 -7.85 -18.84 5.01
N ASN A 89 -7.13 -17.81 4.55
CA ASN A 89 -6.40 -16.85 5.40
C ASN A 89 -6.58 -15.40 4.95
#